data_AF-A0AAU5BJJ2-F1
#
_entry.id   AF-A0AAU5BJJ2-F1
#
_cell.length_a   1.000
_cell.length_b   1.000
_cell.length_c   1.000
_cell.angle_alpha   90.00
_cell.angle_beta   90.00
_cell.angle_gamma   90.00
#
_symmetry.space_group_name_H-M   'P 1'
#
loop_
_entity.id
_entity.type
_entity.pdbx_description
1 polymer ?
#
loop_
_entity_poly.entity_id
_entity_poly.type
_entity_poly.pdbx_seq_one_letter_code
_entity_poly.pdbx_strand_id
1 'polypeptide(L)'
;MSGRPRALLRLLVPAVLAAGVLVPLSAGTASAAQPICVSGTLQFDYQSAEAGTAKPTLTRAARSASVELWGRELATDTDHKLNAGTQLTGAADGSFNLCYTPVNTTSMNHLYVHFATSNNQVWRVANAAGTVYTYDTPTQSNISTNVALGTVKPTTAARAWHAFDTVNPLWSRRANSTTPCWTAAEANAATCTTLTLRWQTGSNDGPYYDLSNTVHLAEGDPDSEHTVLHEAGHFFQHRLYNGTFPTVTNCNPHYIQLASSATCAWTEGFADSVAAYLLGDQRYVFPDGSSYPFTTAAGWQTGDQVQGNVDGALLQLWNQVDGSWDRTITTLASHTPSTFADWFKNVRPTAVPPLSTTGSALTALDTFAINYGPTVVGDNAYHALSNGGGVALQRGTGCSVAISAVAQFAALDTSRASQRWKFAANGDGTARVYDSCPIPLTLTAPTTAGGQISLQAISLGAANQRWQVTQNSSGTYTLTNPATGFVLDGNATAGQAVTANTASAGSAGQKWASVFSIS
;
A
#
# COMPACT_ATOMS: atom_id res chain seq x y z
N MET A 1 35.49 49.96 67.14
CA MET A 1 36.31 51.05 66.56
C MET A 1 35.43 51.73 65.50
N SER A 2 34.57 52.72 65.80
CA SER A 2 34.74 54.11 66.25
C SER A 2 35.57 54.99 65.31
N GLY A 3 34.90 55.98 64.69
CA GLY A 3 35.49 57.06 63.88
C GLY A 3 34.46 58.11 63.44
N ARG A 4 34.20 59.10 64.33
CA ARG A 4 34.16 60.59 64.17
C ARG A 4 33.64 61.27 62.85
N PRO A 5 33.35 62.60 62.80
CA PRO A 5 32.40 63.43 63.59
C PRO A 5 31.69 64.59 62.78
N ARG A 6 30.70 65.26 63.42
CA ARG A 6 30.34 66.73 63.42
C ARG A 6 30.04 67.57 62.14
N ALA A 7 28.77 68.01 62.06
CA ALA A 7 28.22 69.40 62.16
C ALA A 7 28.26 70.47 61.01
N LEU A 8 27.10 71.15 60.91
CA LEU A 8 26.76 72.55 60.51
C LEU A 8 26.65 72.96 59.02
N LEU A 9 25.45 73.36 58.57
CA LEU A 9 25.08 74.78 58.28
C LEU A 9 23.57 74.97 57.94
N ARG A 10 23.05 76.14 58.32
CA ARG A 10 21.69 76.69 58.09
C ARG A 10 21.59 77.39 56.72
N LEU A 11 20.38 77.51 56.12
CA LEU A 11 19.64 78.76 55.81
C LEU A 11 18.49 78.59 54.77
N LEU A 12 17.27 79.01 55.18
CA LEU A 12 16.24 79.86 54.52
C LEU A 12 15.69 79.62 53.07
N VAL A 13 14.36 79.29 53.01
CA VAL A 13 13.21 80.00 52.32
C VAL A 13 13.16 80.04 50.77
N PRO A 14 12.01 80.25 50.06
CA PRO A 14 10.56 80.19 50.34
C PRO A 14 9.74 79.23 49.44
N ALA A 15 8.45 79.07 49.80
CA ALA A 15 7.39 78.61 48.93
C ALA A 15 7.11 79.56 47.75
N VAL A 16 6.91 78.99 46.55
CA VAL A 16 6.21 79.63 45.43
C VAL A 16 5.04 78.73 45.05
N LEU A 17 3.82 79.21 45.32
CA LEU A 17 2.60 78.74 44.68
C LEU A 17 2.71 79.03 43.18
N ALA A 18 2.68 77.99 42.36
CA ALA A 18 2.29 78.09 40.96
C ALA A 18 1.11 77.13 40.75
N ALA A 19 -0.04 77.72 40.44
CA ALA A 19 -1.26 77.01 40.07
C ALA A 19 -1.03 76.20 38.79
N GLY A 20 -0.71 74.92 38.94
CA GLY A 20 -0.77 73.94 37.87
C GLY A 20 -2.20 73.44 37.75
N VAL A 21 -2.87 73.79 36.65
CA VAL A 21 -4.11 73.14 36.21
C VAL A 21 -3.80 71.64 36.10
N LEU A 22 -4.29 70.85 37.04
CA LEU A 22 -4.37 69.39 36.90
C LEU A 22 -5.37 69.11 35.78
N VAL A 23 -4.88 69.05 34.55
CA VAL A 23 -5.59 68.33 33.50
C VAL A 23 -5.59 66.87 33.95
N PRO A 24 -6.74 66.24 34.19
CA PRO A 24 -6.74 64.80 34.33
C PRO A 24 -6.34 64.26 32.96
N LEU A 25 -5.09 63.82 32.83
CA LEU A 25 -4.70 62.86 31.81
C LEU A 25 -5.44 61.58 32.17
N SER A 26 -6.72 61.50 31.81
CA SER A 26 -7.36 60.23 31.53
C SER A 26 -6.66 59.69 30.27
N ALA A 27 -5.48 59.12 30.46
CA ALA A 27 -5.01 58.10 29.55
C ALA A 27 -6.12 57.04 29.58
N GLY A 28 -7.00 57.07 28.57
CA GLY A 28 -7.97 56.00 28.38
C GLY A 28 -7.17 54.71 28.44
N THR A 29 -7.59 53.79 29.31
CA THR A 29 -7.02 52.46 29.37
C THR A 29 -7.03 51.91 27.95
N ALA A 30 -5.85 51.80 27.32
CA ALA A 30 -5.74 51.19 26.00
C ALA A 30 -6.36 49.79 26.13
N SER A 31 -7.48 49.58 25.44
CA SER A 31 -8.12 48.27 25.41
C SER A 31 -7.12 47.31 24.78
N ALA A 32 -6.65 46.33 25.56
CA ALA A 32 -5.73 45.32 25.05
C ALA A 32 -6.43 44.58 23.90
N ALA A 33 -5.78 44.57 22.73
CA ALA A 33 -6.28 43.86 21.56
C ALA A 33 -6.56 42.40 21.93
N GLN A 34 -7.74 41.91 21.56
CA GLN A 34 -8.12 40.53 21.78
C GLN A 34 -7.67 39.68 20.58
N PRO A 35 -7.33 38.39 20.79
CA PRO A 35 -7.11 37.48 19.69
C PRO A 35 -8.35 37.40 18.80
N ILE A 36 -8.13 37.55 17.49
CA ILE A 36 -9.13 37.32 16.45
C ILE A 36 -8.83 35.96 15.83
N CYS A 37 -9.75 35.02 16.00
CA CYS A 37 -9.64 33.67 15.47
C CYS A 37 -10.50 33.47 14.22
N VAL A 38 -9.96 32.78 13.23
CA VAL A 38 -10.68 32.29 12.04
C VAL A 38 -10.72 30.78 12.07
N SER A 39 -11.91 30.21 12.01
CA SER A 39 -12.13 28.77 12.10
C SER A 39 -13.04 28.24 11.00
N GLY A 40 -12.93 26.94 10.73
CA GLY A 40 -13.75 26.25 9.73
C GLY A 40 -13.24 24.84 9.43
N THR A 41 -13.71 24.28 8.31
CA THR A 41 -13.22 23.01 7.76
C THR A 41 -12.89 23.15 6.28
N LEU A 42 -11.78 22.56 5.84
CA LEU A 42 -11.43 22.47 4.42
C LEU A 42 -11.93 21.13 3.87
N GLN A 43 -12.79 21.19 2.85
CA GLN A 43 -13.25 20.03 2.11
C GLN A 43 -12.99 20.22 0.62
N PHE A 44 -13.05 19.15 -0.16
CA PHE A 44 -12.99 19.19 -1.62
C PHE A 44 -13.98 18.19 -2.21
N ASP A 45 -14.44 18.48 -3.42
CA ASP A 45 -15.26 17.57 -4.22
C ASP A 45 -14.34 16.83 -5.21
N TYR A 46 -14.59 15.54 -5.44
CA TYR A 46 -13.79 14.70 -6.34
C TYR A 46 -14.65 13.64 -7.03
N GLN A 47 -14.17 13.10 -8.15
CA GLN A 47 -14.78 11.94 -8.80
C GLN A 47 -14.16 10.68 -8.21
N SER A 48 -14.97 9.72 -7.73
CA SER A 48 -14.45 8.49 -7.12
C SER A 48 -14.55 7.29 -8.04
N ALA A 49 -13.41 6.76 -8.46
CA ALA A 49 -13.31 5.48 -9.17
C ALA A 49 -13.67 4.30 -8.25
N GLU A 50 -13.42 4.41 -6.95
CA GLU A 50 -13.72 3.38 -5.94
C GLU A 50 -15.22 3.08 -5.87
N ALA A 51 -16.05 4.10 -6.13
CA ALA A 51 -17.51 4.03 -6.20
C ALA A 51 -18.04 3.47 -7.54
N GLY A 52 -17.15 3.06 -8.44
CA GLY A 52 -17.46 2.39 -9.70
C GLY A 52 -17.34 3.29 -10.93
N THR A 53 -17.58 2.72 -12.11
CA THR A 53 -17.33 3.34 -13.43
C THR A 53 -18.14 4.60 -13.72
N ALA A 54 -19.24 4.84 -12.99
CA ALA A 54 -19.99 6.08 -13.08
C ALA A 54 -19.26 7.28 -12.45
N LYS A 55 -18.24 7.01 -11.61
CA LYS A 55 -17.39 7.98 -10.92
C LYS A 55 -18.17 9.14 -10.30
N PRO A 56 -19.12 8.88 -9.38
CA PRO A 56 -19.92 9.93 -8.79
C PRO A 56 -19.06 10.99 -8.08
N THR A 57 -19.54 12.24 -8.06
CA THR A 57 -18.94 13.30 -7.26
C THR A 57 -19.18 13.02 -5.78
N LEU A 58 -18.10 12.88 -5.01
CA LEU A 58 -18.11 12.77 -3.55
C LEU A 58 -17.41 13.98 -2.92
N THR A 59 -17.66 14.22 -1.64
CA THR A 59 -16.99 15.25 -0.85
C THR A 59 -16.14 14.60 0.25
N ARG A 60 -14.93 15.11 0.48
CA ARG A 60 -14.05 14.68 1.57
C ARG A 60 -13.34 15.87 2.22
N ALA A 61 -12.93 15.71 3.47
CA ALA A 61 -12.03 16.64 4.14
C ALA A 61 -10.62 16.60 3.53
N ALA A 62 -9.97 17.75 3.38
CA ALA A 62 -8.53 17.80 3.10
C ALA A 62 -7.76 17.71 4.42
N ARG A 63 -7.29 16.50 4.76
CA ARG A 63 -6.61 16.24 6.03
C ARG A 63 -5.13 16.56 5.94
N SER A 64 -4.60 17.10 7.03
CA SER A 64 -3.16 17.38 7.20
C SER A 64 -2.57 18.29 6.11
N ALA A 65 -3.38 19.16 5.51
CA ALA A 65 -2.95 20.16 4.54
C ALA A 65 -2.35 21.36 5.26
N SER A 66 -1.35 22.00 4.66
CA SER A 66 -0.76 23.23 5.19
C SER A 66 -1.81 24.32 5.25
N VAL A 67 -1.89 25.02 6.38
CA VAL A 67 -2.86 26.07 6.65
C VAL A 67 -2.19 27.25 7.36
N GLU A 68 -2.46 28.44 6.86
CA GLU A 68 -1.84 29.69 7.29
C GLU A 68 -2.87 30.81 7.34
N LEU A 69 -2.68 31.73 8.30
CA LEU A 69 -3.52 32.92 8.45
C LEU A 69 -2.80 34.08 7.80
N TRP A 70 -3.44 34.73 6.84
CA TRP A 70 -2.89 35.84 6.09
C TRP A 70 -3.78 37.08 6.21
N GLY A 71 -3.16 38.26 6.17
CA GLY A 71 -3.91 39.50 6.22
C GLY A 71 -3.06 40.69 6.60
N ARG A 72 -3.75 41.74 7.04
CA ARG A 72 -3.14 43.02 7.43
C ARG A 72 -4.02 43.80 8.40
N GLU A 73 -3.39 44.55 9.29
CA GLU A 73 -4.08 45.35 10.29
C GLU A 73 -4.64 46.66 9.71
N LEU A 74 -3.83 47.41 8.95
CA LEU A 74 -4.23 48.68 8.35
C LEU A 74 -4.45 48.55 6.84
N ALA A 75 -5.26 49.44 6.27
CA ALA A 75 -5.49 49.49 4.82
C ALA A 75 -4.24 49.86 4.02
N THR A 76 -3.23 50.46 4.67
CA THR A 76 -1.95 50.85 4.08
C THR A 76 -0.90 49.74 4.12
N ASP A 77 -1.15 48.67 4.88
CA ASP A 77 -0.22 47.56 5.04
C ASP A 77 -0.33 46.59 3.86
N THR A 78 0.69 45.76 3.66
CA THR A 78 0.66 44.66 2.70
C THR A 78 0.24 43.36 3.40
N ASP A 79 -0.54 42.53 2.70
CA ASP A 79 -0.88 41.21 3.21
C ASP A 79 0.38 40.39 3.47
N HIS A 80 0.42 39.76 4.64
CA HIS A 80 1.49 38.87 5.05
C HIS A 80 0.94 37.76 5.92
N LYS A 81 1.75 36.71 6.09
CA LYS A 81 1.46 35.62 7.02
C LYS A 81 1.51 36.12 8.45
N LEU A 82 0.43 35.90 9.20
CA LEU A 82 0.21 36.40 10.54
C LEU A 82 0.58 35.39 11.64
N ASN A 83 0.42 34.08 11.36
CA ASN A 83 0.77 33.04 12.32
C ASN A 83 2.23 32.61 12.18
N ALA A 84 2.88 32.33 13.32
CA ALA A 84 4.21 31.74 13.34
C ALA A 84 4.16 30.27 12.90
N GLY A 85 5.04 29.88 11.97
CA GLY A 85 5.11 28.52 11.43
C GLY A 85 3.89 28.16 10.55
N THR A 86 3.96 27.01 9.90
CA THR A 86 2.84 26.46 9.12
C THR A 86 2.09 25.47 9.99
N GLN A 87 0.77 25.63 10.11
CA GLN A 87 -0.09 24.68 10.81
C GLN A 87 -0.66 23.67 9.80
N LEU A 88 -1.28 22.60 10.29
CA LEU A 88 -1.95 21.62 9.45
C LEU A 88 -3.44 21.60 9.74
N THR A 89 -4.26 21.33 8.74
CA THR A 89 -5.68 21.02 8.94
C THR A 89 -5.82 19.73 9.76
N GLY A 90 -6.94 19.60 10.46
CA GLY A 90 -7.25 18.47 11.33
C GLY A 90 -7.10 17.14 10.60
N ALA A 91 -6.35 16.21 11.20
CA ALA A 91 -6.05 14.91 10.61
C ALA A 91 -7.28 14.00 10.42
N ALA A 92 -8.40 14.32 11.08
CA ALA A 92 -9.65 13.56 10.98
C ALA A 92 -10.68 14.21 10.04
N ASP A 93 -10.80 15.55 10.07
CA ASP A 93 -11.97 16.26 9.56
C ASP A 93 -11.63 17.53 8.75
N GLY A 94 -10.34 17.83 8.55
CA GLY A 94 -9.90 19.01 7.82
C GLY A 94 -10.18 20.32 8.57
N SER A 95 -10.46 20.28 9.88
CA SER A 95 -10.72 21.46 10.70
C SER A 95 -9.50 22.38 10.82
N PHE A 96 -9.73 23.67 11.02
CA PHE A 96 -8.69 24.66 11.35
C PHE A 96 -9.24 25.70 12.31
N ASN A 97 -8.35 26.27 13.13
CA ASN A 97 -8.64 27.40 14.00
C ASN A 97 -7.35 28.21 14.21
N LEU A 98 -7.23 29.31 13.50
CA LEU A 98 -6.03 30.16 13.49
C LEU A 98 -6.33 31.48 14.18
N CYS A 99 -5.50 31.91 15.11
CA CYS A 99 -5.72 33.15 15.84
C CYS A 99 -4.55 34.12 15.66
N TYR A 100 -4.87 35.40 15.58
CA TYR A 100 -3.89 36.48 15.58
C TYR A 100 -4.35 37.60 16.52
N THR A 101 -3.43 38.16 17.29
CA THR A 101 -3.71 39.32 18.14
C THR A 101 -3.13 40.56 17.46
N PRO A 102 -3.97 41.49 17.00
CA PRO A 102 -3.50 42.74 16.42
C PRO A 102 -2.57 43.50 17.37
N VAL A 103 -1.52 44.10 16.83
CA VAL A 103 -0.46 44.77 17.59
C VAL A 103 -0.64 46.29 17.56
N ASN A 104 -1.02 46.85 16.41
CA ASN A 104 -1.14 48.29 16.19
C ASN A 104 -2.60 48.77 16.23
N THR A 105 -3.54 47.82 16.18
CA THR A 105 -4.97 48.07 16.06
C THR A 105 -5.75 47.17 17.03
N THR A 106 -7.08 47.29 17.02
CA THR A 106 -7.99 46.36 17.70
C THR A 106 -8.80 45.51 16.71
N SER A 107 -8.47 45.59 15.42
CA SER A 107 -9.21 44.96 14.32
C SER A 107 -8.31 44.73 13.11
N MET A 108 -8.57 43.68 12.35
CA MET A 108 -7.91 43.43 11.07
C MET A 108 -8.63 44.16 9.93
N ASN A 109 -7.89 44.88 9.09
CA ASN A 109 -8.44 45.41 7.85
C ASN A 109 -8.83 44.26 6.91
N HIS A 110 -7.92 43.31 6.66
CA HIS A 110 -8.15 42.12 5.84
C HIS A 110 -7.66 40.87 6.57
N LEU A 111 -8.40 39.77 6.43
CA LEU A 111 -8.05 38.47 6.99
C LEU A 111 -8.56 37.34 6.08
N TYR A 112 -7.72 36.35 5.77
CA TYR A 112 -8.10 35.16 5.03
C TYR A 112 -7.23 33.98 5.42
N VAL A 113 -7.67 32.77 5.08
CA VAL A 113 -6.93 31.53 5.31
C VAL A 113 -6.36 31.04 3.99
N HIS A 114 -5.06 30.79 3.99
CA HIS A 114 -4.29 30.23 2.88
C HIS A 114 -4.04 28.75 3.14
N PHE A 115 -4.39 27.91 2.16
CA PHE A 115 -4.13 26.47 2.20
C PHE A 115 -3.19 26.07 1.07
N ALA A 116 -2.40 25.01 1.31
CA ALA A 116 -1.56 24.41 0.28
C ALA A 116 -1.61 22.87 0.35
N THR A 117 -1.53 22.20 -0.80
CA THR A 117 -1.40 20.74 -0.92
C THR A 117 0.00 20.27 -0.52
N SER A 118 0.39 20.54 0.73
CA SER A 118 1.65 20.15 1.33
C SER A 118 1.46 19.78 2.81
N ASN A 119 2.27 18.86 3.31
CA ASN A 119 2.37 18.54 4.74
C ASN A 119 3.82 18.64 5.17
N ASN A 120 4.21 19.74 5.84
CA ASN A 120 5.46 19.91 6.59
C ASN A 120 6.69 19.17 6.02
N GLN A 121 6.94 19.32 4.72
CA GLN A 121 8.06 18.71 3.96
C GLN A 121 8.02 17.17 3.78
N VAL A 122 6.95 16.48 4.15
CA VAL A 122 6.83 15.02 4.02
C VAL A 122 6.16 14.58 2.72
N TRP A 123 5.09 15.27 2.30
CA TRP A 123 4.55 15.15 0.93
C TRP A 123 3.91 16.42 0.43
N ARG A 124 3.76 16.52 -0.89
CA ARG A 124 3.06 17.61 -1.58
C ARG A 124 2.51 17.16 -2.92
N VAL A 125 1.53 17.90 -3.42
CA VAL A 125 1.11 17.84 -4.83
C VAL A 125 1.53 19.12 -5.55
N ALA A 126 2.18 18.98 -6.70
CA ALA A 126 2.70 20.09 -7.47
C ALA A 126 2.51 19.87 -8.98
N ASN A 127 2.50 20.95 -9.75
CA ASN A 127 2.47 20.87 -11.22
C ASN A 127 3.86 20.54 -11.80
N ALA A 128 3.99 20.49 -13.13
CA ALA A 128 5.26 20.21 -13.80
C ALA A 128 6.39 21.22 -13.52
N ALA A 129 6.05 22.45 -13.12
CA ALA A 129 7.01 23.47 -12.73
C ALA A 129 7.41 23.39 -11.24
N GLY A 130 6.84 22.43 -10.49
CA GLY A 130 7.07 22.30 -9.04
C GLY A 130 6.23 23.26 -8.19
N THR A 131 5.28 23.98 -8.78
CA THR A 131 4.37 24.87 -8.04
C THR A 131 3.31 24.04 -7.30
N VAL A 132 3.22 24.22 -5.99
CA VAL A 132 2.21 23.57 -5.13
C VAL A 132 0.84 24.20 -5.37
N TYR A 133 -0.21 23.38 -5.35
CA TYR A 133 -1.59 23.87 -5.47
C TYR A 133 -2.04 24.53 -4.16
N THR A 134 -2.65 25.70 -4.28
CA THR A 134 -3.09 26.50 -3.13
C THR A 134 -4.56 26.88 -3.26
N TYR A 135 -5.15 27.27 -2.14
CA TYR A 135 -6.50 27.81 -2.08
C TYR A 135 -6.57 28.88 -0.98
N ASP A 136 -7.06 30.06 -1.35
CA ASP A 136 -7.35 31.14 -0.42
C ASP A 136 -8.86 31.24 -0.19
N THR A 137 -9.27 31.36 1.06
CA THR A 137 -10.67 31.66 1.38
C THR A 137 -11.04 33.07 0.95
N PRO A 138 -12.32 33.38 0.73
CA PRO A 138 -12.77 34.76 0.55
C PRO A 138 -12.28 35.67 1.68
N THR A 139 -11.70 36.81 1.31
CA THR A 139 -11.17 37.78 2.26
C THR A 139 -12.28 38.35 3.14
N GLN A 140 -12.03 38.36 4.45
CA GLN A 140 -12.86 38.97 5.47
C GLN A 140 -12.33 40.37 5.75
N SER A 141 -13.21 41.38 5.74
CA SER A 141 -12.81 42.78 5.89
C SER A 141 -13.31 43.39 7.20
N ASN A 142 -12.50 44.26 7.79
CA ASN A 142 -12.82 45.04 9.00
C ASN A 142 -13.31 44.16 10.16
N ILE A 143 -12.51 43.16 10.52
CA ILE A 143 -12.85 42.13 11.49
C ILE A 143 -12.28 42.50 12.87
N SER A 144 -13.13 42.54 13.90
CA SER A 144 -12.72 42.81 15.29
C SER A 144 -13.06 41.67 16.26
N THR A 145 -13.68 40.60 15.77
CA THR A 145 -14.12 39.44 16.55
C THR A 145 -13.85 38.14 15.79
N ASN A 146 -13.93 37.01 16.46
CA ASN A 146 -13.79 35.70 15.84
C ASN A 146 -14.75 35.50 14.65
N VAL A 147 -14.27 34.81 13.61
CA VAL A 147 -15.01 34.51 12.39
C VAL A 147 -15.04 33.01 12.17
N ALA A 148 -16.24 32.46 12.01
CA ALA A 148 -16.44 31.07 11.58
C ALA A 148 -16.77 31.07 10.07
N LEU A 149 -15.88 30.52 9.25
CA LEU A 149 -16.07 30.40 7.80
C LEU A 149 -16.97 29.21 7.41
N GLY A 150 -17.26 28.32 8.35
CA GLY A 150 -17.94 27.05 8.06
C GLY A 150 -17.06 26.15 7.21
N THR A 151 -17.66 25.47 6.23
CA THR A 151 -16.93 24.64 5.27
C THR A 151 -16.53 25.45 4.06
N VAL A 152 -15.23 25.45 3.77
CA VAL A 152 -14.65 26.06 2.57
C VAL A 152 -14.16 24.98 1.61
N LYS A 153 -14.26 25.22 0.31
CA LYS A 153 -13.84 24.28 -0.73
C LYS A 153 -13.01 24.96 -1.83
N PRO A 154 -11.90 24.36 -2.27
CA PRO A 154 -11.21 24.80 -3.45
C PRO A 154 -12.10 24.59 -4.68
N THR A 155 -12.21 25.61 -5.52
CA THR A 155 -13.03 25.57 -6.74
C THR A 155 -12.26 25.11 -7.98
N THR A 156 -10.94 24.98 -7.86
CA THR A 156 -10.02 24.55 -8.93
C THR A 156 -9.12 23.42 -8.44
N ALA A 157 -8.61 22.61 -9.37
CA ALA A 157 -7.66 21.54 -9.09
C ALA A 157 -8.13 20.50 -8.04
N ALA A 158 -9.42 20.16 -8.03
CA ALA A 158 -10.02 19.14 -7.16
C ALA A 158 -9.20 17.84 -7.08
N ARG A 159 -8.72 17.34 -8.22
CA ARG A 159 -7.88 16.14 -8.31
C ARG A 159 -6.52 16.27 -7.61
N ALA A 160 -5.94 17.48 -7.57
CA ALA A 160 -4.73 17.71 -6.79
C ALA A 160 -5.00 17.56 -5.29
N TRP A 161 -6.13 18.09 -4.81
CA TRP A 161 -6.55 17.94 -3.41
C TRP A 161 -6.88 16.49 -3.07
N HIS A 162 -7.50 15.76 -3.99
CA HIS A 162 -7.79 14.33 -3.81
C HIS A 162 -6.52 13.48 -3.78
N ALA A 163 -5.58 13.66 -4.71
CA ALA A 163 -4.28 12.99 -4.68
C ALA A 163 -3.51 13.31 -3.38
N PHE A 164 -3.55 14.57 -2.94
CA PHE A 164 -2.92 14.98 -1.68
C PHE A 164 -3.49 14.23 -0.48
N ASP A 165 -4.82 14.21 -0.35
CA ASP A 165 -5.48 13.61 0.80
C ASP A 165 -5.37 12.08 0.80
N THR A 166 -5.32 11.45 -0.38
CA THR A 166 -5.19 10.01 -0.58
C THR A 166 -3.92 9.43 0.05
N VAL A 167 -2.85 10.23 0.18
CA VAL A 167 -1.58 9.80 0.80
C VAL A 167 -1.64 9.77 2.33
N ASN A 168 -2.58 10.47 2.97
CA ASN A 168 -2.72 10.49 4.43
C ASN A 168 -2.76 9.09 5.09
N PRO A 169 -3.58 8.12 4.63
CA PRO A 169 -3.61 6.78 5.23
C PRO A 169 -2.24 6.10 5.19
N LEU A 170 -1.48 6.21 4.09
CA LEU A 170 -0.12 5.65 4.02
C LEU A 170 0.80 6.29 5.05
N TRP A 171 0.82 7.62 5.10
CA TRP A 171 1.66 8.31 6.08
C TRP A 171 1.29 7.95 7.52
N SER A 172 0.00 7.89 7.86
CA SER A 172 -0.45 7.55 9.22
C SER A 172 -0.13 6.11 9.65
N ARG A 173 0.08 5.18 8.71
CA ARG A 173 0.36 3.76 8.97
C ARG A 173 1.78 3.31 8.64
N ARG A 174 2.70 4.24 8.38
CA ARG A 174 4.10 3.98 7.99
C ARG A 174 5.00 3.26 9.01
N ALA A 175 4.45 2.84 10.15
CA ALA A 175 5.17 2.19 11.26
C ALA A 175 6.42 2.95 11.78
N ASN A 176 6.41 4.28 11.71
CA ASN A 176 7.45 5.14 12.31
C ASN A 176 6.81 6.14 13.29
N SER A 177 6.93 5.87 14.59
CA SER A 177 6.42 6.72 15.66
C SER A 177 7.47 7.68 16.25
N THR A 178 8.74 7.56 15.84
CA THR A 178 9.85 8.35 16.41
C THR A 178 9.99 9.70 15.73
N THR A 179 9.79 9.77 14.41
CA THR A 179 9.92 11.00 13.62
C THR A 179 8.73 11.17 12.68
N PRO A 180 8.46 12.40 12.19
CA PRO A 180 7.44 12.63 11.16
C PRO A 180 7.82 12.04 9.78
N CYS A 181 9.05 11.54 9.62
CA CYS A 181 9.56 11.01 8.35
C CYS A 181 8.98 9.65 8.00
N TRP A 182 9.17 9.20 6.76
CA TRP A 182 8.51 8.01 6.22
C TRP A 182 8.91 6.73 6.94
N THR A 183 10.18 6.62 7.33
CA THR A 183 10.71 5.38 7.93
C THR A 183 11.66 5.67 9.08
N ALA A 184 11.92 4.65 9.90
CA ALA A 184 12.86 4.73 11.01
C ALA A 184 14.32 4.96 10.55
N ALA A 185 14.65 4.73 9.28
CA ALA A 185 15.96 5.07 8.72
C ALA A 185 16.18 6.60 8.62
N GLU A 186 15.09 7.37 8.59
CA GLU A 186 15.11 8.84 8.53
C GLU A 186 15.02 9.44 9.96
N ALA A 187 16.16 9.38 10.68
CA ALA A 187 16.24 9.78 12.09
C ALA A 187 16.14 11.29 12.35
N ASN A 188 16.41 12.14 11.36
CA ASN A 188 16.35 13.59 11.51
C ASN A 188 15.02 14.15 10.98
N ALA A 189 14.16 14.59 11.90
CA ALA A 189 12.85 15.18 11.61
C ALA A 189 12.91 16.44 10.72
N ALA A 190 14.07 17.11 10.62
CA ALA A 190 14.25 18.29 9.77
C ALA A 190 14.65 17.95 8.32
N THR A 191 14.91 16.69 8.00
CA THR A 191 15.39 16.26 6.67
C THR A 191 14.61 15.05 6.15
N CYS A 192 13.31 14.97 6.44
CA CYS A 192 12.47 13.93 5.88
C CYS A 192 12.47 14.01 4.35
N THR A 193 12.48 12.86 3.67
CA THR A 193 12.30 12.83 2.22
C THR A 193 10.89 13.30 1.88
N THR A 194 10.79 14.30 0.99
CA THR A 194 9.50 14.72 0.45
C THR A 194 9.05 13.80 -0.68
N LEU A 195 7.87 13.20 -0.56
CA LEU A 195 7.14 12.61 -1.69
C LEU A 195 6.47 13.75 -2.50
N THR A 196 6.76 13.85 -3.79
CA THR A 196 6.06 14.77 -4.70
C THR A 196 5.10 14.00 -5.58
N LEU A 197 3.81 14.32 -5.53
CA LEU A 197 2.87 13.89 -6.55
C LEU A 197 2.80 14.99 -7.61
N ARG A 198 3.31 14.69 -8.81
CA ARG A 198 3.30 15.58 -9.95
C ARG A 198 2.03 15.36 -10.74
N TRP A 199 1.15 16.35 -10.72
CA TRP A 199 -0.13 16.30 -11.42
C TRP A 199 -0.50 17.67 -11.99
N GLN A 200 -1.11 17.69 -13.17
CA GLN A 200 -1.71 18.88 -13.77
C GLN A 200 -2.81 18.51 -14.76
N THR A 201 -3.74 19.44 -15.01
CA THR A 201 -4.77 19.29 -16.04
C THR A 201 -4.14 19.07 -17.41
N GLY A 202 -4.67 18.13 -18.20
CA GLY A 202 -4.14 17.73 -19.50
C GLY A 202 -2.90 16.84 -19.46
N SER A 203 -2.45 16.39 -18.28
CA SER A 203 -1.32 15.45 -18.18
C SER A 203 -1.67 14.10 -18.82
N ASN A 204 -0.77 13.59 -19.66
CA ASN A 204 -0.77 12.20 -20.15
C ASN A 204 0.44 11.41 -19.62
N ASP A 205 1.13 11.97 -18.62
CA ASP A 205 2.36 11.42 -18.03
C ASP A 205 2.01 10.75 -16.70
N GLY A 206 2.02 9.41 -16.69
CA GLY A 206 1.62 8.60 -15.54
C GLY A 206 0.70 7.43 -15.93
N PRO A 207 0.39 6.55 -14.96
CA PRO A 207 0.94 6.53 -13.60
C PRO A 207 2.33 5.86 -13.56
N TYR A 208 3.29 6.45 -12.82
CA TYR A 208 4.53 5.77 -12.41
C TYR A 208 5.27 6.55 -11.31
N TYR A 209 6.08 5.83 -10.54
CA TYR A 209 7.05 6.38 -9.59
C TYR A 209 8.47 6.47 -10.18
N ASP A 210 9.18 7.55 -9.89
CA ASP A 210 10.61 7.70 -10.18
C ASP A 210 11.48 7.81 -8.90
N LEU A 211 12.76 7.46 -9.04
CA LEU A 211 13.71 7.46 -7.91
C LEU A 211 14.10 8.87 -7.42
N SER A 212 13.58 9.94 -8.03
CA SER A 212 13.68 11.31 -7.53
C SER A 212 12.58 11.64 -6.52
N ASN A 213 11.88 10.62 -6.01
CA ASN A 213 10.77 10.74 -5.05
C ASN A 213 9.52 11.39 -5.65
N THR A 214 9.31 11.19 -6.95
CA THR A 214 8.17 11.76 -7.67
C THR A 214 7.25 10.67 -8.18
N VAL A 215 5.97 10.79 -7.87
CA VAL A 215 4.88 10.05 -8.49
C VAL A 215 4.31 10.92 -9.61
N HIS A 216 4.31 10.42 -10.83
CA HIS A 216 3.73 11.09 -12.00
C HIS A 216 2.33 10.57 -12.22
N LEU A 217 1.38 11.49 -12.38
CA LEU A 217 -0.04 11.19 -12.55
C LEU A 217 -0.57 11.85 -13.82
N ALA A 218 -1.20 11.04 -14.67
CA ALA A 218 -2.03 11.52 -15.76
C ALA A 218 -3.26 12.24 -15.18
N GLU A 219 -3.97 12.97 -16.03
CA GLU A 219 -5.05 13.85 -15.58
C GLU A 219 -6.10 13.11 -14.75
N GLY A 220 -6.49 11.90 -15.17
CA GLY A 220 -7.53 11.10 -14.54
C GLY A 220 -7.07 10.24 -13.36
N ASP A 221 -5.77 10.02 -13.19
CA ASP A 221 -5.25 9.06 -12.21
C ASP A 221 -5.68 9.36 -10.76
N PRO A 222 -5.75 10.63 -10.31
CA PRO A 222 -6.25 10.93 -8.97
C PRO A 222 -7.67 10.46 -8.70
N ASP A 223 -8.49 10.21 -9.72
CA ASP A 223 -9.85 9.67 -9.51
C ASP A 223 -9.79 8.26 -8.85
N SER A 224 -8.66 7.54 -8.96
CA SER A 224 -8.40 6.28 -8.26
C SER A 224 -7.40 6.46 -7.11
N GLU A 225 -7.88 6.18 -5.91
CA GLU A 225 -7.09 6.11 -4.69
C GLU A 225 -6.12 4.94 -4.73
N HIS A 226 -6.51 3.81 -5.33
CA HIS A 226 -5.62 2.68 -5.54
C HIS A 226 -4.44 3.05 -6.41
N THR A 227 -4.65 3.78 -7.51
CA THR A 227 -3.58 4.22 -8.41
C THR A 227 -2.62 5.18 -7.69
N VAL A 228 -3.13 6.18 -6.98
CA VAL A 228 -2.28 7.11 -6.21
C VAL A 228 -1.50 6.39 -5.10
N LEU A 229 -2.15 5.49 -4.35
CA LEU A 229 -1.50 4.74 -3.27
C LEU A 229 -0.53 3.67 -3.77
N HIS A 230 -0.77 3.06 -4.92
CA HIS A 230 0.15 2.12 -5.57
C HIS A 230 1.48 2.82 -5.86
N GLU A 231 1.45 3.95 -6.55
CA GLU A 231 2.68 4.69 -6.87
C GLU A 231 3.37 5.25 -5.62
N ALA A 232 2.58 5.71 -4.63
CA ALA A 232 3.12 6.08 -3.32
C ALA A 232 3.69 4.87 -2.55
N GLY A 233 3.20 3.65 -2.83
CA GLY A 233 3.70 2.38 -2.32
C GLY A 233 5.11 2.07 -2.83
N HIS A 234 5.41 2.34 -4.11
CA HIS A 234 6.78 2.26 -4.63
C HIS A 234 7.71 3.26 -3.94
N PHE A 235 7.27 4.51 -3.78
CA PHE A 235 8.02 5.48 -2.98
C PHE A 235 8.29 4.95 -1.58
N PHE A 236 7.27 4.38 -0.93
CA PHE A 236 7.42 3.87 0.43
C PHE A 236 8.39 2.69 0.49
N GLN A 237 8.33 1.75 -0.45
CA GLN A 237 9.32 0.66 -0.57
C GLN A 237 10.73 1.20 -0.74
N HIS A 238 10.91 2.22 -1.59
CA HIS A 238 12.20 2.89 -1.77
C HIS A 238 12.73 3.50 -0.48
N ARG A 239 11.85 4.11 0.34
CA ARG A 239 12.25 4.68 1.64
C ARG A 239 12.55 3.60 2.67
N LEU A 240 11.79 2.50 2.70
CA LEU A 240 12.07 1.36 3.58
C LEU A 240 13.45 0.78 3.29
N TYR A 241 13.84 0.77 2.03
CA TYR A 241 15.14 0.27 1.60
C TYR A 241 16.25 1.34 1.68
N ASN A 242 16.03 2.36 2.53
CA ASN A 242 16.97 3.43 2.81
C ASN A 242 17.52 4.10 1.53
N GLY A 243 16.64 4.39 0.57
CA GLY A 243 17.01 5.04 -0.69
C GLY A 243 17.60 4.10 -1.75
N THR A 244 17.47 2.79 -1.57
CA THR A 244 17.74 1.80 -2.62
C THR A 244 16.42 1.26 -3.15
N PHE A 245 16.28 1.04 -4.46
CA PHE A 245 15.11 0.38 -5.03
C PHE A 245 15.48 -1.04 -5.49
N PRO A 246 14.58 -2.05 -5.38
CA PRO A 246 14.83 -3.38 -5.92
C PRO A 246 15.24 -3.32 -7.40
N THR A 247 16.17 -4.17 -7.81
CA THR A 247 16.42 -4.37 -9.26
C THR A 247 15.24 -5.15 -9.84
N VAL A 248 14.46 -4.52 -10.70
CA VAL A 248 13.27 -5.10 -11.31
C VAL A 248 13.59 -5.58 -12.73
N THR A 249 13.16 -6.79 -13.07
CA THR A 249 13.34 -7.41 -14.40
C THR A 249 11.99 -7.80 -15.01
N ASN A 250 11.88 -7.77 -16.34
CA ASN A 250 10.70 -8.22 -17.12
C ASN A 250 9.35 -7.69 -16.58
N CYS A 251 9.27 -6.38 -16.33
CA CYS A 251 8.10 -5.75 -15.69
C CYS A 251 7.29 -4.84 -16.62
N ASN A 252 7.61 -4.82 -17.92
CA ASN A 252 6.84 -4.07 -18.89
C ASN A 252 6.62 -4.89 -20.19
N PRO A 253 5.37 -5.22 -20.55
CA PRO A 253 4.17 -5.07 -19.71
C PRO A 253 4.18 -6.08 -18.55
N HIS A 254 3.40 -5.81 -17.51
CA HIS A 254 3.05 -6.78 -16.47
C HIS A 254 1.52 -6.78 -16.26
N TYR A 255 1.00 -7.82 -15.60
CA TYR A 255 -0.43 -7.99 -15.35
C TYR A 255 -0.65 -8.66 -14.00
N ILE A 256 -1.74 -8.31 -13.30
CA ILE A 256 -2.07 -8.87 -11.98
C ILE A 256 -2.13 -10.41 -12.02
N GLN A 257 -2.72 -11.00 -13.05
CA GLN A 257 -3.00 -12.44 -13.12
C GLN A 257 -1.96 -13.28 -13.88
N LEU A 258 -0.96 -12.66 -14.51
CA LEU A 258 0.03 -13.35 -15.35
C LEU A 258 1.43 -13.25 -14.75
N ALA A 259 2.25 -14.27 -14.98
CA ALA A 259 3.62 -14.27 -14.50
C ALA A 259 4.48 -13.28 -15.30
N SER A 260 5.28 -12.50 -14.58
CA SER A 260 6.27 -11.58 -15.12
C SER A 260 7.68 -12.04 -14.69
N SER A 261 8.15 -11.57 -13.54
CA SER A 261 9.33 -12.06 -12.83
C SER A 261 9.10 -12.00 -11.33
N ALA A 262 9.90 -12.73 -10.55
CA ALA A 262 9.82 -12.67 -9.08
C ALA A 262 10.14 -11.27 -8.53
N THR A 263 11.00 -10.51 -9.22
CA THR A 263 11.33 -9.12 -8.84
C THR A 263 10.21 -8.14 -9.19
N CYS A 264 9.55 -8.31 -10.33
CA CYS A 264 8.43 -7.48 -10.75
C CYS A 264 7.22 -7.73 -9.85
N ALA A 265 6.81 -9.00 -9.70
CA ALA A 265 5.68 -9.37 -8.86
C ALA A 265 5.86 -8.94 -7.39
N TRP A 266 7.09 -8.93 -6.87
CA TRP A 266 7.37 -8.42 -5.54
C TRP A 266 7.21 -6.89 -5.43
N THR A 267 7.75 -6.13 -6.37
CA THR A 267 7.69 -4.67 -6.35
C THR A 267 6.27 -4.15 -6.62
N GLU A 268 5.63 -4.67 -7.66
CA GLU A 268 4.26 -4.30 -8.03
C GLU A 268 3.25 -4.81 -7.00
N GLY A 269 3.40 -6.07 -6.56
CA GLY A 269 2.51 -6.67 -5.57
C GLY A 269 2.65 -6.03 -4.18
N PHE A 270 3.83 -5.52 -3.83
CA PHE A 270 3.96 -4.72 -2.61
C PHE A 270 3.16 -3.42 -2.71
N ALA A 271 3.24 -2.70 -3.83
CA ALA A 271 2.54 -1.45 -4.05
C ALA A 271 1.01 -1.61 -4.09
N ASP A 272 0.51 -2.62 -4.79
CA ASP A 272 -0.90 -2.99 -4.84
C ASP A 272 -1.44 -3.38 -3.46
N SER A 273 -0.70 -4.23 -2.75
CA SER A 273 -1.05 -4.62 -1.38
C SER A 273 -1.07 -3.43 -0.42
N VAL A 274 -0.15 -2.47 -0.56
CA VAL A 274 -0.15 -1.24 0.24
C VAL A 274 -1.47 -0.49 0.03
N ALA A 275 -1.87 -0.26 -1.22
CA ALA A 275 -3.11 0.43 -1.53
C ALA A 275 -4.34 -0.29 -0.95
N ALA A 276 -4.49 -1.58 -1.24
CA ALA A 276 -5.62 -2.38 -0.79
C ALA A 276 -5.68 -2.54 0.74
N TYR A 277 -4.53 -2.70 1.41
CA TYR A 277 -4.47 -2.79 2.87
C TYR A 277 -4.95 -1.49 3.53
N LEU A 278 -4.54 -0.33 3.00
CA LEU A 278 -4.91 0.98 3.52
C LEU A 278 -6.39 1.31 3.28
N LEU A 279 -6.94 0.90 2.15
CA LEU A 279 -8.34 1.09 1.78
C LEU A 279 -9.27 0.01 2.37
N GLY A 280 -8.71 -1.07 2.91
CA GLY A 280 -9.46 -2.13 3.58
C GLY A 280 -10.19 -3.06 2.61
N ASP A 281 -9.64 -3.28 1.41
CA ASP A 281 -10.20 -4.17 0.40
C ASP A 281 -9.19 -5.19 -0.16
N GLN A 282 -9.59 -5.93 -1.20
CA GLN A 282 -8.78 -7.00 -1.82
C GLN A 282 -8.81 -6.88 -3.36
N ARG A 283 -8.61 -5.66 -3.87
CA ARG A 283 -8.67 -5.38 -5.30
C ARG A 283 -7.77 -4.21 -5.68
N TYR A 284 -7.53 -4.06 -6.97
CA TYR A 284 -7.05 -2.83 -7.59
C TYR A 284 -8.21 -2.10 -8.28
N VAL A 285 -8.30 -0.77 -8.17
CA VAL A 285 -9.26 0.06 -8.89
C VAL A 285 -8.52 0.94 -9.90
N PHE A 286 -8.93 0.90 -11.16
CA PHE A 286 -8.35 1.72 -12.21
C PHE A 286 -8.98 3.13 -12.25
N PRO A 287 -8.31 4.14 -12.82
CA PRO A 287 -8.85 5.52 -12.91
C PRO A 287 -10.19 5.66 -13.65
N ASP A 288 -10.60 4.65 -14.43
CA ASP A 288 -11.91 4.58 -15.09
C ASP A 288 -13.02 4.01 -14.20
N GLY A 289 -12.70 3.57 -12.99
CA GLY A 289 -13.62 2.95 -12.03
C GLY A 289 -13.85 1.45 -12.24
N SER A 290 -13.21 0.83 -13.23
CA SER A 290 -13.13 -0.63 -13.31
C SER A 290 -12.21 -1.16 -12.23
N SER A 291 -12.31 -2.46 -11.88
CA SER A 291 -11.48 -3.04 -10.83
C SER A 291 -11.12 -4.48 -11.10
N TYR A 292 -10.01 -4.93 -10.52
CA TYR A 292 -9.52 -6.30 -10.61
C TYR A 292 -9.31 -6.88 -9.21
N PRO A 293 -9.98 -8.00 -8.84
CA PRO A 293 -9.83 -8.58 -7.50
C PRO A 293 -8.51 -9.34 -7.36
N PHE A 294 -7.91 -9.33 -6.17
CA PHE A 294 -6.75 -10.15 -5.82
C PHE A 294 -7.15 -11.55 -5.34
N THR A 295 -8.22 -12.11 -5.92
CA THR A 295 -8.69 -13.47 -5.65
C THR A 295 -8.43 -14.32 -6.88
N THR A 296 -7.82 -15.48 -6.69
CA THR A 296 -7.49 -16.39 -7.78
C THR A 296 -8.74 -16.83 -8.54
N ALA A 297 -8.70 -16.73 -9.87
CA ALA A 297 -9.83 -17.05 -10.74
C ALA A 297 -9.35 -17.68 -12.06
N ALA A 298 -10.31 -18.03 -12.92
CA ALA A 298 -10.03 -18.48 -14.28
C ALA A 298 -9.10 -17.51 -15.02
N GLY A 299 -8.05 -18.03 -15.67
CA GLY A 299 -7.03 -17.24 -16.37
C GLY A 299 -5.82 -16.80 -15.54
N TRP A 300 -5.81 -17.04 -14.22
CA TRP A 300 -4.65 -16.78 -13.37
C TRP A 300 -3.54 -17.82 -13.57
N GLN A 301 -2.28 -17.39 -13.50
CA GLN A 301 -1.11 -18.28 -13.44
C GLN A 301 -0.69 -18.57 -11.98
N THR A 302 0.30 -19.45 -11.78
CA THR A 302 0.76 -19.90 -10.46
C THR A 302 2.15 -19.38 -10.09
N GLY A 303 2.41 -19.35 -8.78
CA GLY A 303 3.69 -18.97 -8.20
C GLY A 303 3.82 -17.48 -7.89
N ASP A 304 4.93 -17.15 -7.24
CA ASP A 304 5.28 -15.81 -6.76
C ASP A 304 5.75 -14.84 -7.86
N GLN A 305 5.78 -15.29 -9.11
CA GLN A 305 6.06 -14.48 -10.29
C GLN A 305 4.82 -13.77 -10.80
N VAL A 306 3.64 -14.07 -10.23
CA VAL A 306 2.36 -13.45 -10.54
C VAL A 306 2.08 -12.43 -9.45
N GLN A 307 1.99 -11.16 -9.83
CA GLN A 307 1.78 -10.02 -8.93
C GLN A 307 0.56 -10.24 -8.01
N GLY A 308 -0.59 -10.58 -8.59
CA GLY A 308 -1.82 -10.82 -7.85
C GLY A 308 -1.74 -11.96 -6.83
N ASN A 309 -0.85 -12.95 -7.05
CA ASN A 309 -0.64 -14.02 -6.06
C ASN A 309 0.16 -13.48 -4.87
N VAL A 310 1.15 -12.63 -5.12
CA VAL A 310 1.87 -11.90 -4.07
C VAL A 310 0.93 -10.96 -3.33
N ASP A 311 0.01 -10.28 -4.04
CA ASP A 311 -0.97 -9.38 -3.45
C ASP A 311 -1.89 -10.06 -2.44
N GLY A 312 -2.57 -11.11 -2.90
CA GLY A 312 -3.45 -11.89 -2.05
C GLY A 312 -2.71 -12.46 -0.85
N ALA A 313 -1.50 -12.98 -1.07
CA ALA A 313 -0.68 -13.55 0.00
C ALA A 313 -0.29 -12.50 1.04
N LEU A 314 0.21 -11.32 0.63
CA LEU A 314 0.56 -10.23 1.55
C LEU A 314 -0.66 -9.75 2.35
N LEU A 315 -1.79 -9.51 1.68
CA LEU A 315 -3.02 -9.07 2.34
C LEU A 315 -3.53 -10.12 3.33
N GLN A 316 -3.49 -11.40 3.00
CA GLN A 316 -3.89 -12.46 3.93
C GLN A 316 -2.92 -12.58 5.10
N LEU A 317 -1.62 -12.50 4.85
CA LEU A 317 -0.62 -12.50 5.92
C LEU A 317 -0.84 -11.33 6.87
N TRP A 318 -0.95 -10.10 6.37
CA TRP A 318 -1.10 -8.91 7.22
C TRP A 318 -2.42 -8.88 7.98
N ASN A 319 -3.54 -9.23 7.32
CA ASN A 319 -4.87 -9.09 7.93
C ASN A 319 -5.26 -10.28 8.82
N GLN A 320 -4.80 -11.50 8.52
CA GLN A 320 -5.30 -12.72 9.16
C GLN A 320 -4.24 -13.49 9.95
N VAL A 321 -2.96 -13.37 9.59
CA VAL A 321 -1.87 -14.14 10.22
C VAL A 321 -1.07 -13.28 11.19
N ASP A 322 -0.71 -12.07 10.77
CA ASP A 322 0.25 -11.22 11.46
C ASP A 322 -0.42 -10.19 12.38
N GLY A 323 -1.72 -9.95 12.19
CA GLY A 323 -2.55 -8.97 12.90
C GLY A 323 -2.39 -7.53 12.42
N SER A 324 -1.23 -7.18 11.83
CA SER A 324 -1.01 -5.95 11.09
C SER A 324 0.20 -6.08 10.16
N TRP A 325 0.41 -5.09 9.29
CA TRP A 325 1.61 -5.01 8.46
C TRP A 325 2.85 -4.46 9.19
N ASP A 326 2.73 -3.97 10.44
CA ASP A 326 3.77 -3.12 11.06
C ASP A 326 5.11 -3.83 11.23
N ARG A 327 5.05 -5.13 11.56
CA ARG A 327 6.24 -5.98 11.68
C ARG A 327 6.89 -6.26 10.32
N THR A 328 6.10 -6.32 9.25
CA THR A 328 6.62 -6.39 7.88
C THR A 328 7.33 -5.09 7.52
N ILE A 329 6.70 -3.94 7.80
CA ILE A 329 7.31 -2.62 7.54
C ILE A 329 8.62 -2.46 8.33
N THR A 330 8.63 -2.87 9.60
CA THR A 330 9.82 -2.81 10.46
C THR A 330 10.98 -3.67 9.92
N THR A 331 10.70 -4.87 9.40
CA THR A 331 11.75 -5.73 8.82
C THR A 331 12.23 -5.22 7.48
N LEU A 332 11.34 -4.71 6.62
CA LEU A 332 11.71 -4.08 5.35
C LEU A 332 12.51 -2.77 5.53
N ALA A 333 12.37 -2.09 6.68
CA ALA A 333 13.22 -0.94 7.01
C ALA A 333 14.68 -1.30 7.32
N SER A 334 14.96 -2.60 7.57
CA SER A 334 16.30 -3.11 7.93
C SER A 334 16.86 -4.15 6.95
N HIS A 335 16.06 -4.58 5.98
CA HIS A 335 16.40 -5.59 4.98
C HIS A 335 15.83 -5.18 3.63
N THR A 336 16.53 -5.49 2.55
CA THR A 336 16.14 -5.08 1.19
C THR A 336 15.88 -6.27 0.26
N PRO A 337 14.93 -7.18 0.60
CA PRO A 337 14.68 -8.35 -0.22
C PRO A 337 14.27 -7.96 -1.64
N SER A 338 14.80 -8.68 -2.63
CA SER A 338 14.51 -8.42 -4.04
C SER A 338 13.33 -9.23 -4.59
N THR A 339 12.86 -10.21 -3.82
CA THR A 339 11.75 -11.10 -4.22
C THR A 339 10.87 -11.43 -3.02
N PHE A 340 9.63 -11.84 -3.30
CA PHE A 340 8.72 -12.32 -2.27
C PHE A 340 9.26 -13.56 -1.55
N ALA A 341 9.90 -14.48 -2.28
CA ALA A 341 10.54 -15.67 -1.70
C ALA A 341 11.62 -15.31 -0.68
N ASP A 342 12.50 -14.36 -1.01
CA ASP A 342 13.57 -13.89 -0.12
C ASP A 342 12.99 -13.21 1.13
N TRP A 343 11.99 -12.34 0.94
CA TRP A 343 11.28 -11.74 2.07
C TRP A 343 10.67 -12.81 2.98
N PHE A 344 9.86 -13.72 2.42
CA PHE A 344 9.13 -14.71 3.21
C PHE A 344 10.07 -15.68 3.92
N LYS A 345 11.12 -16.18 3.26
CA LYS A 345 11.98 -17.24 3.81
C LYS A 345 13.05 -16.68 4.73
N ASN A 346 13.64 -15.54 4.40
CA ASN A 346 14.86 -15.06 5.04
C ASN A 346 14.65 -13.80 5.91
N VAL A 347 13.76 -12.89 5.50
CA VAL A 347 13.55 -11.61 6.22
C VAL A 347 12.44 -11.72 7.25
N ARG A 348 11.30 -12.31 6.88
CA ARG A 348 10.13 -12.45 7.75
C ARG A 348 10.44 -13.11 9.10
N PRO A 349 11.27 -14.19 9.20
CA PRO A 349 11.66 -14.77 10.48
C PRO A 349 12.50 -13.86 11.38
N THR A 350 13.12 -12.80 10.84
CA THR A 350 13.97 -11.88 11.63
C THR A 350 13.17 -10.79 12.34
N ALA A 351 11.86 -10.73 12.12
CA ALA A 351 10.96 -9.83 12.86
C ALA A 351 11.06 -10.06 14.38
N VAL A 352 10.68 -9.04 15.16
CA VAL A 352 10.66 -9.12 16.62
C VAL A 352 9.26 -8.79 17.14
N PRO A 353 8.51 -9.78 17.70
CA PRO A 353 8.81 -11.21 17.69
C PRO A 353 8.73 -11.82 16.27
N PRO A 354 9.41 -12.95 15.99
CA PRO A 354 9.47 -13.58 14.68
C PRO A 354 8.09 -13.81 14.06
N LEU A 355 7.96 -13.50 12.76
CA LEU A 355 6.78 -13.85 11.98
C LEU A 355 6.94 -15.29 11.46
N SER A 356 5.88 -16.09 11.58
CA SER A 356 5.89 -17.50 11.16
C SER A 356 6.06 -17.63 9.65
N THR A 357 6.81 -18.65 9.23
CA THR A 357 6.94 -19.13 7.84
C THR A 357 6.35 -20.52 7.65
N THR A 358 5.61 -21.00 8.65
CA THR A 358 4.96 -22.32 8.69
C THR A 358 3.50 -22.19 9.11
N GLY A 359 2.76 -23.30 9.05
CA GLY A 359 1.36 -23.35 9.49
C GLY A 359 0.47 -22.39 8.70
N SER A 360 -0.27 -21.52 9.40
CA SER A 360 -1.17 -20.54 8.77
C SER A 360 -0.49 -19.61 7.78
N ALA A 361 0.80 -19.33 7.95
CA ALA A 361 1.56 -18.52 6.98
C ALA A 361 1.74 -19.25 5.64
N LEU A 362 1.97 -20.57 5.65
CA LEU A 362 2.02 -21.36 4.41
C LEU A 362 0.61 -21.51 3.81
N THR A 363 -0.41 -21.71 4.65
CA THR A 363 -1.80 -21.76 4.18
C THR A 363 -2.22 -20.46 3.47
N ALA A 364 -1.77 -19.30 3.97
CA ALA A 364 -2.01 -18.02 3.32
C ALA A 364 -1.37 -17.96 1.91
N LEU A 365 -0.17 -18.52 1.74
CA LEU A 365 0.50 -18.58 0.44
C LEU A 365 -0.15 -19.61 -0.52
N ASP A 366 -0.48 -20.80 -0.02
CA ASP A 366 -1.08 -21.88 -0.83
C ASP A 366 -2.43 -21.43 -1.41
N THR A 367 -3.21 -20.63 -0.67
CA THR A 367 -4.48 -20.05 -1.12
C THR A 367 -4.32 -19.23 -2.42
N PHE A 368 -3.13 -18.65 -2.62
CA PHE A 368 -2.77 -17.88 -3.81
C PHE A 368 -1.75 -18.63 -4.69
N ALA A 369 -1.75 -19.96 -4.65
CA ALA A 369 -0.93 -20.80 -5.51
C ALA A 369 0.59 -20.51 -5.44
N ILE A 370 1.07 -20.14 -4.26
CA ILE A 370 2.50 -20.04 -3.93
C ILE A 370 2.81 -21.11 -2.89
N ASN A 371 3.77 -22.00 -3.16
CA ASN A 371 4.17 -23.02 -2.20
C ASN A 371 5.66 -22.93 -1.82
N TYR A 372 5.92 -22.44 -0.61
CA TYR A 372 7.26 -22.48 0.01
C TYR A 372 7.39 -23.52 1.12
N GLY A 373 6.37 -24.36 1.29
CA GLY A 373 6.35 -25.39 2.32
C GLY A 373 7.38 -26.49 2.04
N PRO A 374 7.50 -27.44 3.00
CA PRO A 374 8.21 -28.69 2.76
C PRO A 374 7.74 -29.37 1.47
N THR A 375 8.59 -30.23 0.92
CA THR A 375 8.21 -31.01 -0.26
C THR A 375 6.92 -31.79 0.02
N VAL A 376 5.99 -31.76 -0.93
CA VAL A 376 4.77 -32.58 -0.89
C VAL A 376 5.09 -34.08 -0.99
N VAL A 377 6.31 -34.42 -1.44
CA VAL A 377 6.74 -35.81 -1.59
C VAL A 377 7.06 -36.42 -0.23
N GLY A 378 6.28 -37.43 0.16
CA GLY A 378 6.51 -38.20 1.38
C GLY A 378 6.05 -37.51 2.66
N ASP A 379 5.35 -36.38 2.58
CA ASP A 379 4.80 -35.67 3.76
C ASP A 379 3.58 -36.35 4.39
N ASN A 380 3.14 -37.46 3.78
CA ASN A 380 2.01 -38.29 4.17
C ASN A 380 0.63 -37.61 4.05
N ALA A 381 0.57 -36.36 3.58
CA ALA A 381 -0.64 -35.57 3.42
C ALA A 381 -1.24 -35.70 2.00
N TYR A 382 -2.46 -35.20 1.84
CA TYR A 382 -3.10 -35.01 0.55
C TYR A 382 -3.15 -33.55 0.16
N HIS A 383 -2.93 -33.28 -1.13
CA HIS A 383 -2.81 -31.95 -1.69
C HIS A 383 -3.77 -31.72 -2.85
N ALA A 384 -4.30 -30.51 -3.02
CA ALA A 384 -4.91 -30.12 -4.29
C ALA A 384 -3.85 -29.47 -5.16
N LEU A 385 -3.73 -29.91 -6.42
CA LEU A 385 -2.76 -29.37 -7.36
C LEU A 385 -3.43 -28.48 -8.39
N SER A 386 -2.94 -27.25 -8.55
CA SER A 386 -3.39 -26.31 -9.56
C SER A 386 -2.22 -25.86 -10.42
N ASN A 387 -2.45 -25.60 -11.70
CA ASN A 387 -1.53 -24.84 -12.54
C ASN A 387 -2.11 -23.48 -12.95
N GLY A 388 -3.13 -23.02 -12.22
CA GLY A 388 -3.76 -21.72 -12.42
C GLY A 388 -5.28 -21.80 -12.50
N GLY A 389 -5.90 -20.69 -12.86
CA GLY A 389 -7.28 -20.66 -13.34
C GLY A 389 -8.39 -20.95 -12.31
N GLY A 390 -8.08 -20.98 -11.00
CA GLY A 390 -9.06 -21.40 -9.98
C GLY A 390 -9.53 -22.87 -10.17
N VAL A 391 -8.76 -23.67 -10.90
CA VAL A 391 -9.03 -25.08 -11.17
C VAL A 391 -7.97 -25.96 -10.52
N ALA A 392 -8.30 -27.24 -10.36
CA ALA A 392 -7.39 -28.26 -9.86
C ALA A 392 -7.36 -29.49 -10.77
N LEU A 393 -6.26 -30.22 -10.67
CA LEU A 393 -6.12 -31.57 -11.19
C LEU A 393 -7.20 -32.47 -10.56
N GLN A 394 -8.00 -33.11 -11.41
CA GLN A 394 -9.06 -34.01 -10.99
C GLN A 394 -9.01 -35.32 -11.78
N ARG A 395 -9.34 -36.42 -11.11
CA ARG A 395 -9.78 -37.65 -11.78
C ARG A 395 -11.12 -37.40 -12.51
N GLY A 396 -11.15 -37.60 -13.82
CA GLY A 396 -12.27 -37.17 -14.67
C GLY A 396 -13.60 -37.83 -14.38
N THR A 397 -13.59 -39.08 -13.92
CA THR A 397 -14.80 -39.82 -13.53
C THR A 397 -15.25 -39.54 -12.09
N GLY A 398 -14.60 -38.61 -11.38
CA GLY A 398 -14.73 -38.52 -9.92
C GLY A 398 -14.37 -39.86 -9.25
N CYS A 399 -14.88 -40.10 -8.04
CA CYS A 399 -14.60 -41.34 -7.31
C CYS A 399 -15.52 -42.52 -7.66
N SER A 400 -16.10 -42.54 -8.87
CA SER A 400 -16.82 -43.73 -9.35
C SER A 400 -15.90 -44.96 -9.36
N VAL A 401 -16.48 -46.15 -9.18
CA VAL A 401 -15.78 -47.45 -9.22
C VAL A 401 -15.26 -47.78 -10.63
N ALA A 402 -14.19 -47.10 -11.04
CA ALA A 402 -13.47 -47.33 -12.29
C ALA A 402 -12.02 -47.73 -11.97
N ILE A 403 -11.50 -48.73 -12.69
CA ILE A 403 -10.10 -49.18 -12.58
C ILE A 403 -9.15 -48.38 -13.48
N SER A 404 -9.72 -47.52 -14.33
CA SER A 404 -9.00 -46.57 -15.18
C SER A 404 -9.81 -45.30 -15.35
N ALA A 405 -9.13 -44.16 -15.40
CA ALA A 405 -9.73 -42.87 -15.71
C ALA A 405 -8.72 -41.99 -16.47
N VAL A 406 -9.11 -40.76 -16.78
CA VAL A 406 -8.23 -39.73 -17.32
C VAL A 406 -8.15 -38.54 -16.36
N ALA A 407 -7.05 -37.81 -16.42
CA ALA A 407 -6.90 -36.58 -15.66
C ALA A 407 -7.49 -35.41 -16.46
N GLN A 408 -8.19 -34.54 -15.75
CA GLN A 408 -8.78 -33.33 -16.30
C GLN A 408 -8.69 -32.19 -15.28
N PHE A 409 -8.90 -30.97 -15.73
CA PHE A 409 -9.14 -29.84 -14.83
C PHE A 409 -10.60 -29.80 -14.40
N ALA A 410 -10.83 -29.38 -13.16
CA ALA A 410 -12.15 -29.03 -12.66
C ALA A 410 -12.03 -27.83 -11.73
N ALA A 411 -13.13 -27.11 -11.49
CA ALA A 411 -13.17 -26.05 -10.48
C ALA A 411 -12.61 -26.59 -9.14
N LEU A 412 -11.72 -25.81 -8.52
CA LEU A 412 -11.09 -26.18 -7.27
C LEU A 412 -12.15 -26.41 -6.19
N ASP A 413 -12.16 -27.61 -5.63
CA ASP A 413 -13.04 -28.03 -4.53
C ASP A 413 -12.27 -29.02 -3.65
N THR A 414 -11.67 -28.47 -2.60
CA THR A 414 -10.80 -29.22 -1.67
C THR A 414 -11.56 -30.26 -0.85
N SER A 415 -12.89 -30.27 -0.89
CA SER A 415 -13.72 -31.32 -0.27
C SER A 415 -13.70 -32.63 -1.06
N ARG A 416 -13.35 -32.60 -2.36
CA ARG A 416 -13.44 -33.76 -3.25
C ARG A 416 -12.21 -34.66 -3.15
N ALA A 417 -12.43 -35.92 -2.80
CA ALA A 417 -11.39 -36.96 -2.80
C ALA A 417 -10.71 -37.14 -4.18
N SER A 418 -11.43 -36.86 -5.28
CA SER A 418 -10.89 -36.93 -6.64
C SER A 418 -9.96 -35.77 -7.04
N GLN A 419 -9.82 -34.75 -6.18
CA GLN A 419 -8.87 -33.63 -6.35
C GLN A 419 -7.76 -33.65 -5.29
N ARG A 420 -7.75 -34.63 -4.40
CA ARG A 420 -6.79 -34.77 -3.30
C ARG A 420 -5.73 -35.78 -3.70
N TRP A 421 -4.49 -35.33 -3.86
CA TRP A 421 -3.37 -36.10 -4.38
C TRP A 421 -2.31 -36.31 -3.32
N LYS A 422 -1.88 -37.55 -3.15
CA LYS A 422 -0.78 -37.92 -2.26
C LYS A 422 0.42 -38.33 -3.08
N PHE A 423 1.58 -37.84 -2.66
CA PHE A 423 2.86 -38.10 -3.31
C PHE A 423 3.67 -39.07 -2.46
N ALA A 424 3.54 -40.38 -2.72
CA ALA A 424 4.34 -41.38 -2.03
C ALA A 424 5.75 -41.45 -2.62
N ALA A 425 6.76 -41.18 -1.78
CA ALA A 425 8.15 -41.29 -2.17
C ALA A 425 8.53 -42.73 -2.55
N ASN A 426 9.29 -42.87 -3.63
CA ASN A 426 9.97 -44.10 -4.01
C ASN A 426 11.44 -44.01 -3.54
N GLY A 427 12.09 -45.17 -3.37
CA GLY A 427 13.52 -45.23 -2.98
C GLY A 427 14.50 -44.73 -4.06
N ASP A 428 14.03 -44.45 -5.27
CA ASP A 428 14.84 -43.99 -6.42
C ASP A 428 14.78 -42.46 -6.62
N GLY A 429 14.22 -41.72 -5.66
CA GLY A 429 14.07 -40.26 -5.74
C GLY A 429 12.87 -39.77 -6.57
N THR A 430 12.05 -40.69 -7.11
CA THR A 430 10.77 -40.36 -7.73
C THR A 430 9.62 -40.50 -6.72
N ALA A 431 8.40 -40.15 -7.12
CA ALA A 431 7.18 -40.35 -6.36
C ALA A 431 6.09 -41.01 -7.20
N ARG A 432 5.16 -41.70 -6.54
CA ARG A 432 3.85 -42.05 -7.11
C ARG A 432 2.81 -41.05 -6.64
N VAL A 433 2.03 -40.54 -7.57
CA VAL A 433 0.96 -39.56 -7.30
C VAL A 433 -0.38 -40.27 -7.45
N TYR A 434 -1.12 -40.43 -6.36
CA TYR A 434 -2.43 -41.07 -6.38
C TYR A 434 -3.47 -40.24 -5.64
N ASP A 435 -4.73 -40.33 -6.07
CA ASP A 435 -5.80 -39.58 -5.43
C ASP A 435 -6.35 -40.26 -4.15
N SER A 436 -7.24 -39.55 -3.46
CA SER A 436 -7.84 -39.97 -2.18
C SER A 436 -9.16 -40.75 -2.35
N CYS A 437 -9.53 -41.17 -3.56
CA CYS A 437 -10.77 -41.94 -3.75
C CYS A 437 -10.69 -43.31 -3.05
N PRO A 438 -11.84 -43.93 -2.70
CA PRO A 438 -11.87 -45.24 -2.01
C PRO A 438 -11.11 -46.35 -2.75
N ILE A 439 -11.07 -46.28 -4.08
CA ILE A 439 -10.16 -47.06 -4.93
C ILE A 439 -9.18 -46.05 -5.54
N PRO A 440 -7.96 -45.90 -4.98
CA PRO A 440 -6.96 -44.97 -5.49
C PRO A 440 -6.45 -45.39 -6.86
N LEU A 441 -6.24 -44.40 -7.73
CA LEU A 441 -5.60 -44.57 -9.02
C LEU A 441 -4.38 -43.67 -9.07
N THR A 442 -3.35 -44.11 -9.78
CA THR A 442 -2.05 -43.45 -9.89
C THR A 442 -1.94 -42.72 -11.23
N LEU A 443 -1.42 -41.50 -11.17
CA LEU A 443 -1.12 -40.66 -12.32
C LEU A 443 -0.11 -41.37 -13.24
N THR A 444 -0.49 -41.59 -14.49
CA THR A 444 0.25 -42.42 -15.44
C THR A 444 0.53 -41.64 -16.73
N ALA A 445 1.82 -41.45 -17.02
CA ALA A 445 2.27 -40.67 -18.18
C ALA A 445 1.98 -41.40 -19.52
N PRO A 446 1.60 -40.65 -20.57
CA PRO A 446 1.50 -41.17 -21.94
C PRO A 446 2.89 -41.34 -22.55
N THR A 447 2.97 -42.08 -23.66
CA THR A 447 4.21 -42.30 -24.41
C THR A 447 4.43 -41.29 -25.55
N THR A 448 3.51 -40.34 -25.74
CA THR A 448 3.59 -39.30 -26.77
C THR A 448 3.33 -37.92 -26.17
N ALA A 449 4.03 -36.90 -26.66
CA ALA A 449 3.81 -35.52 -26.28
C ALA A 449 2.39 -35.09 -26.70
N GLY A 450 1.71 -34.31 -25.86
CA GLY A 450 0.32 -33.91 -26.02
C GLY A 450 -0.68 -34.99 -25.61
N GLY A 451 -0.22 -36.20 -25.25
CA GLY A 451 -1.08 -37.26 -24.78
C GLY A 451 -1.76 -36.89 -23.46
N GLN A 452 -3.03 -37.27 -23.31
CA GLN A 452 -3.74 -37.10 -22.04
C GLN A 452 -3.16 -38.01 -20.97
N ILE A 453 -3.01 -37.48 -19.77
CA ILE A 453 -2.60 -38.24 -18.59
C ILE A 453 -3.72 -39.21 -18.22
N SER A 454 -3.35 -40.47 -18.04
CA SER A 454 -4.28 -41.50 -17.56
C SER A 454 -4.12 -41.74 -16.07
N LEU A 455 -5.13 -42.35 -15.47
CA LEU A 455 -5.13 -42.83 -14.09
C LEU A 455 -5.39 -44.32 -14.11
N GLN A 456 -4.51 -45.10 -13.49
CA GLN A 456 -4.56 -46.56 -13.51
C GLN A 456 -4.29 -47.11 -12.11
N ALA A 457 -4.68 -48.37 -11.87
CA ALA A 457 -4.29 -49.07 -10.66
C ALA A 457 -2.75 -49.06 -10.51
N ILE A 458 -2.28 -49.00 -9.26
CA ILE A 458 -0.85 -48.96 -8.97
C ILE A 458 -0.15 -50.21 -9.51
N SER A 459 0.92 -49.99 -10.26
CA SER A 459 1.83 -51.04 -10.72
C SER A 459 3.25 -50.69 -10.27
N LEU A 460 3.80 -51.50 -9.36
CA LEU A 460 5.10 -51.22 -8.77
C LEU A 460 6.25 -51.25 -9.79
N GLY A 461 6.09 -52.01 -10.87
CA GLY A 461 7.03 -52.10 -11.99
C GLY A 461 6.84 -51.02 -13.07
N ALA A 462 5.72 -50.28 -13.08
CA ALA A 462 5.42 -49.32 -14.14
C ALA A 462 6.27 -48.05 -14.01
N ALA A 463 7.23 -47.86 -14.92
CA ALA A 463 8.10 -46.68 -14.94
C ALA A 463 7.36 -45.38 -15.33
N ASN A 464 6.30 -45.49 -16.12
CA ASN A 464 5.42 -44.37 -16.48
C ASN A 464 4.48 -43.90 -15.34
N GLN A 465 4.50 -44.58 -14.18
CA GLN A 465 3.81 -44.16 -12.95
C GLN A 465 4.74 -43.46 -11.94
N ARG A 466 6.02 -43.26 -12.31
CA ARG A 466 7.03 -42.61 -11.46
C ARG A 466 7.23 -41.17 -11.90
N TRP A 467 7.13 -40.23 -10.98
CA TRP A 467 7.24 -38.80 -11.25
C TRP A 467 8.36 -38.20 -10.42
N GLN A 468 9.33 -37.56 -11.06
CA GLN A 468 10.25 -36.66 -10.39
C GLN A 468 9.52 -35.35 -10.13
N VAL A 469 9.43 -34.95 -8.86
CA VAL A 469 8.79 -33.69 -8.45
C VAL A 469 9.88 -32.72 -8.05
N THR A 470 10.00 -31.62 -8.78
CA THR A 470 10.99 -30.57 -8.53
C THR A 470 10.29 -29.32 -8.09
N GLN A 471 10.52 -28.87 -6.86
CA GLN A 471 10.05 -27.58 -6.37
C GLN A 471 10.96 -26.47 -6.92
N ASN A 472 10.35 -25.51 -7.59
CA ASN A 472 10.99 -24.35 -8.19
C ASN A 472 11.14 -23.25 -7.14
N SER A 473 12.07 -22.32 -7.36
CA SER A 473 12.26 -21.15 -6.48
C SER A 473 11.02 -20.27 -6.38
N SER A 474 10.17 -20.28 -7.42
CA SER A 474 8.94 -19.48 -7.52
C SER A 474 7.74 -20.02 -6.74
N GLY A 475 7.96 -21.03 -5.91
CA GLY A 475 6.90 -21.68 -5.13
C GLY A 475 5.96 -22.56 -5.98
N THR A 476 6.49 -23.14 -7.05
CA THR A 476 5.75 -24.08 -7.92
C THR A 476 6.50 -25.41 -8.01
N TYR A 477 5.92 -26.40 -8.66
CA TYR A 477 6.45 -27.73 -8.92
C TYR A 477 6.44 -28.00 -10.41
N THR A 478 7.46 -28.72 -10.86
CA THR A 478 7.47 -29.41 -12.15
C THR A 478 7.37 -30.91 -11.86
N LEU A 479 6.44 -31.61 -12.52
CA LEU A 479 6.30 -33.06 -12.41
C LEU A 479 6.78 -33.69 -13.71
N THR A 480 7.94 -34.33 -13.68
CA THR A 480 8.58 -34.97 -14.85
C THR A 480 8.47 -36.48 -14.74
N ASN A 481 8.04 -37.16 -15.79
CA ASN A 481 8.11 -38.62 -15.84
C ASN A 481 9.47 -39.04 -16.46
N PRO A 482 10.41 -39.64 -15.69
CA PRO A 482 11.74 -39.94 -16.21
C PRO A 482 11.77 -40.97 -17.34
N ALA A 483 10.76 -41.84 -17.43
CA ALA A 483 10.70 -42.88 -18.45
C ALA A 483 10.35 -42.34 -19.85
N THR A 484 9.60 -41.23 -19.90
CA THR A 484 9.12 -40.62 -21.15
C THR A 484 9.81 -39.29 -21.45
N GLY A 485 10.37 -38.64 -20.44
CA GLY A 485 10.95 -37.29 -20.54
C GLY A 485 9.90 -36.18 -20.59
N PHE A 486 8.61 -36.51 -20.50
CA PHE A 486 7.52 -35.53 -20.52
C PHE A 486 7.17 -35.02 -19.14
N VAL A 487 6.67 -33.79 -19.09
CA VAL A 487 6.22 -33.10 -17.89
C VAL A 487 4.71 -32.93 -17.88
N LEU A 488 4.12 -32.89 -16.70
CA LEU A 488 2.69 -32.64 -16.51
C LEU A 488 2.32 -31.22 -17.00
N ASP A 489 1.32 -31.13 -17.86
CA ASP A 489 0.98 -29.89 -18.57
C ASP A 489 -0.53 -29.73 -18.80
N GLY A 490 -0.98 -28.51 -19.00
CA GLY A 490 -2.37 -28.21 -19.35
C GLY A 490 -2.72 -26.72 -19.29
N ASN A 491 -3.90 -26.37 -19.80
CA ASN A 491 -4.31 -24.97 -19.98
C ASN A 491 -5.21 -24.41 -18.86
N ALA A 492 -5.22 -25.03 -17.68
CA ALA A 492 -5.94 -24.55 -16.49
C ALA A 492 -7.43 -24.19 -16.73
N THR A 493 -8.12 -24.94 -17.59
CA THR A 493 -9.52 -24.67 -17.96
C THR A 493 -10.41 -25.85 -17.59
N ALA A 494 -11.45 -25.62 -16.80
CA ALA A 494 -12.34 -26.69 -16.32
C ALA A 494 -12.91 -27.55 -17.47
N GLY A 495 -12.90 -28.86 -17.28
CA GLY A 495 -13.31 -29.86 -18.28
C GLY A 495 -12.24 -30.20 -19.32
N GLN A 496 -11.14 -29.46 -19.40
CA GLN A 496 -10.04 -29.77 -20.33
C GLN A 496 -9.14 -30.87 -19.80
N ALA A 497 -8.54 -31.62 -20.73
CA ALA A 497 -7.59 -32.67 -20.44
C ALA A 497 -6.31 -32.12 -19.80
N VAL A 498 -5.78 -32.86 -18.82
CA VAL A 498 -4.39 -32.69 -18.38
C VAL A 498 -3.53 -33.60 -19.23
N THR A 499 -2.43 -33.07 -19.76
CA THR A 499 -1.58 -33.73 -20.76
C THR A 499 -0.15 -33.89 -20.24
N ALA A 500 0.70 -34.57 -21.00
CA ALA A 500 2.14 -34.54 -20.82
C ALA A 500 2.83 -34.00 -22.07
N ASN A 501 3.77 -33.07 -21.91
CA ASN A 501 4.51 -32.45 -23.01
C ASN A 501 6.01 -32.39 -22.74
N THR A 502 6.79 -31.98 -23.73
CA THR A 502 8.20 -31.63 -23.53
C THR A 502 8.33 -30.46 -22.57
N ALA A 503 9.33 -30.53 -21.67
CA ALA A 503 9.61 -29.46 -20.72
C ALA A 503 9.90 -28.12 -21.44
N SER A 504 9.29 -27.05 -20.96
CA SER A 504 9.47 -25.68 -21.43
C SER A 504 9.44 -24.74 -20.24
N ALA A 505 10.58 -24.10 -19.95
CA ALA A 505 10.73 -23.21 -18.80
C ALA A 505 9.76 -22.01 -18.80
N GLY A 506 9.29 -21.60 -19.98
CA GLY A 506 8.32 -20.52 -20.15
C GLY A 506 6.85 -20.97 -20.10
N SER A 507 6.55 -22.27 -20.03
CA SER A 507 5.17 -22.75 -20.04
C SER A 507 4.52 -22.58 -18.66
N ALA A 508 3.50 -21.71 -18.58
CA ALA A 508 2.68 -21.59 -17.38
C ALA A 508 1.92 -22.90 -17.07
N GLY A 509 1.54 -23.66 -18.10
CA GLY A 509 0.82 -24.94 -17.95
C GLY A 509 1.62 -26.02 -17.24
N GLN A 510 2.94 -25.87 -17.17
CA GLN A 510 3.87 -26.82 -16.54
C GLN A 510 4.28 -26.42 -15.11
N LYS A 511 3.77 -25.28 -14.61
CA LYS A 511 4.03 -24.78 -13.26
C LYS A 511 2.84 -25.12 -12.36
N TRP A 512 3.03 -26.09 -11.46
CA TRP A 512 1.99 -26.57 -10.56
C TRP A 512 2.21 -26.03 -9.14
N ALA A 513 1.17 -25.72 -8.39
CA ALA A 513 1.26 -25.38 -6.98
C ALA A 513 0.33 -26.29 -6.17
N SER A 514 0.73 -26.61 -4.95
CA SER A 514 -0.22 -27.10 -3.96
C SER A 514 -1.03 -25.89 -3.50
N VAL A 515 -2.36 -25.98 -3.61
CA VAL A 515 -3.28 -24.91 -3.19
C VAL A 515 -4.08 -25.29 -1.95
N PHE A 516 -3.76 -26.45 -1.36
CA PHE A 516 -4.41 -27.02 -0.19
C PHE A 516 -3.61 -28.21 0.32
N SER A 517 -3.57 -28.41 1.65
CA SER A 517 -3.04 -29.62 2.28
C SER A 517 -3.97 -30.11 3.40
N ILE A 518 -4.19 -31.43 3.47
CA ILE A 518 -4.86 -32.11 4.59
C ILE A 518 -4.03 -33.33 5.02
N SER A 519 -3.70 -33.37 6.32
CA SER A 519 -2.95 -34.45 6.97
C SER A 519 -3.84 -35.64 7.33
#